data_AF-A0A8J4FI09-F1
#
_entry.id   AF-A0A8J4FI09-F1
#
_cell.length_a   1.000
_cell.length_b   1.000
_cell.length_c   1.000
_cell.angle_alpha   90.00
_cell.angle_beta   90.00
_cell.angle_gamma   90.00
#
_symmetry.space_group_name_H-M   'P 1'
#
loop_
_entity.id
_entity.type
_entity.pdbx_description
1 polymer ?
#
loop_
_entity_poly.entity_id
_entity_poly.type
_entity_poly.pdbx_seq_one_letter_code
_entity_poly.pdbx_strand_id
1 'polypeptide(L)'
;MNRGQGVYAHNNVPDVTQTFQNSVLVKNWYEDRFQASVASASGREQPTKERVVHQALPDGHPGLWGTTKNEIDQHMLSSPPPAKIKKPSMYTDGNLPDRMNTYGLADSIHYTTGPNPVTEAAQPAPRYMTTTNKELFEIKPQEAIASNPDMFQTTNSSHGLTDALTKSIRGEASDQSNVVGGKGARGEITRRPGESGNVYGVSVFVDEYAKWGTALKGMPLDETVSKKQSKYF
;
A
#
# COMPACT_ATOMS: atom_id res chain seq x y z
N MET A 1 31.61 39.01 -84.97
CA MET A 1 32.24 37.76 -84.48
C MET A 1 33.71 38.03 -84.20
N ASN A 2 34.08 38.28 -82.94
CA ASN A 2 35.48 38.26 -82.50
C ASN A 2 35.58 37.21 -81.40
N ARG A 3 36.37 36.16 -81.66
CA ARG A 3 36.56 35.01 -80.78
C ARG A 3 37.34 35.46 -79.54
N GLY A 4 36.78 35.20 -78.35
CA GLY A 4 37.40 35.49 -77.07
C GLY A 4 38.72 34.74 -76.90
N GLN A 5 39.80 35.47 -76.61
CA GLN A 5 41.04 34.90 -76.11
C GLN A 5 40.79 34.43 -74.67
N GLY A 6 41.00 33.13 -74.42
CA GLY A 6 40.85 32.53 -73.12
C GLY A 6 41.87 33.08 -72.12
N VAL A 7 41.38 33.83 -71.13
CA VAL A 7 42.17 34.18 -69.94
C VAL A 7 42.05 33.00 -68.99
N TYR A 8 43.09 32.18 -68.89
CA TYR A 8 43.18 31.11 -67.88
C TYR A 8 43.33 31.75 -66.48
N ALA A 9 42.73 31.13 -65.45
CA ALA A 9 42.58 31.68 -64.09
C ALA A 9 43.89 32.05 -63.35
N HIS A 10 45.06 31.72 -63.89
CA HIS A 10 46.37 31.99 -63.29
C HIS A 10 47.39 32.56 -64.30
N ASN A 11 47.01 33.59 -65.07
CA ASN A 11 47.95 34.28 -65.97
C ASN A 11 48.22 35.72 -65.49
N ASN A 12 49.24 35.89 -64.64
CA ASN A 12 49.63 37.18 -64.08
C ASN A 12 50.96 37.67 -64.69
N VAL A 13 51.10 38.98 -64.89
CA VAL A 13 52.30 39.62 -65.44
C VAL A 13 53.42 39.66 -64.39
N PRO A 14 54.64 39.15 -64.67
CA PRO A 14 55.76 39.24 -63.74
C PRO A 14 56.34 40.66 -63.69
N ASP A 15 56.78 41.07 -62.51
CA ASP A 15 57.41 42.38 -62.29
C ASP A 15 58.94 42.29 -62.49
N VAL A 16 59.54 43.28 -63.16
CA VAL A 16 60.97 43.34 -63.54
C VAL A 16 61.78 44.30 -62.66
N THR A 17 61.25 44.69 -61.50
CA THR A 17 61.92 45.60 -60.56
C THR A 17 62.84 44.89 -59.57
N GLN A 18 63.86 45.60 -59.07
CA GLN A 18 64.88 45.08 -58.15
C GLN A 18 64.27 44.59 -56.81
N THR A 19 64.84 43.52 -56.25
CA THR A 19 64.48 42.98 -54.94
C THR A 19 65.34 43.58 -53.84
N PHE A 20 64.73 43.91 -52.70
CA PHE A 20 65.38 44.53 -51.54
C PHE A 20 65.17 43.70 -50.27
N GLN A 21 65.98 43.92 -49.23
CA GLN A 21 65.80 43.29 -47.91
C GLN A 21 64.49 43.76 -47.25
N ASN A 22 63.95 42.98 -46.31
CA ASN A 22 62.70 43.26 -45.58
C ASN A 22 62.74 44.51 -44.67
N SER A 23 63.90 45.15 -44.52
CA SER A 23 64.07 46.45 -43.88
C SER A 23 63.60 47.61 -44.76
N VAL A 24 63.58 47.43 -46.07
CA VAL A 24 63.13 48.43 -47.05
C VAL A 24 61.66 48.20 -47.37
N LEU A 25 60.82 49.23 -47.21
CA LEU A 25 59.36 49.13 -47.30
C LEU A 25 58.85 49.08 -48.76
N VAL A 26 59.29 48.08 -49.52
CA VAL A 26 58.96 47.88 -50.94
C VAL A 26 58.18 46.57 -51.09
N LYS A 27 57.03 46.62 -51.77
CA LYS A 27 56.19 45.46 -52.10
C LYS A 27 55.86 44.57 -50.89
N ASN A 28 56.45 43.37 -50.81
CA ASN A 28 56.10 42.28 -49.90
C ASN A 28 56.86 42.31 -48.56
N TRP A 29 57.46 43.45 -48.21
CA TRP A 29 58.27 43.60 -46.99
C TRP A 29 57.52 43.20 -45.71
N TYR A 30 56.20 43.40 -45.65
CA TYR A 30 55.38 43.11 -44.48
C TYR A 30 55.35 41.60 -44.19
N GLU A 31 54.93 40.79 -45.17
CA GLU A 31 54.90 39.32 -45.03
C GLU A 31 56.29 38.73 -44.80
N ASP A 32 57.31 39.28 -45.48
CA ASP A 32 58.70 38.84 -45.33
C ASP A 32 59.26 39.17 -43.93
N ARG A 33 58.81 40.27 -43.31
CA ARG A 33 59.14 40.60 -41.92
C ARG A 33 58.52 39.63 -40.92
N PHE A 34 57.28 39.16 -41.12
CA PHE A 34 56.70 38.14 -40.25
C PHE A 34 57.47 36.83 -40.34
N GLN A 35 57.76 36.37 -41.57
CA GLN A 35 58.52 35.13 -41.79
C GLN A 35 59.91 35.21 -41.18
N ALA A 36 60.63 36.32 -41.39
CA ALA A 36 61.93 36.54 -40.77
C ALA A 36 61.87 36.63 -39.23
N SER A 37 60.79 37.19 -38.67
CA SER A 37 60.61 37.26 -37.20
C SER A 37 60.37 35.89 -36.57
N VAL A 38 59.61 35.00 -37.24
CA VAL A 38 59.42 33.62 -36.74
C VAL A 38 60.70 32.81 -36.93
N ALA A 39 61.45 33.05 -38.01
CA ALA A 39 62.74 32.39 -38.25
C ALA A 39 63.79 32.82 -37.22
N SER A 40 63.88 34.11 -36.90
CA SER A 40 64.79 34.62 -35.87
C SER A 40 64.43 34.13 -34.47
N ALA A 41 63.13 34.03 -34.15
CA ALA A 41 62.67 33.51 -32.86
C ALA A 41 62.99 32.02 -32.67
N SER A 42 62.93 31.23 -33.74
CA SER A 42 63.25 29.79 -33.71
C SER A 42 64.74 29.47 -33.86
N GLY A 43 65.55 30.42 -34.34
CA GLY A 43 67.01 30.30 -34.47
C GLY A 43 67.48 29.26 -35.49
N ARG A 44 66.60 28.74 -36.34
CA ARG A 44 66.86 27.65 -37.29
C ARG A 44 66.25 27.91 -38.65
N GLU A 45 66.73 27.21 -39.67
CA GLU A 45 66.07 27.18 -40.97
C GLU A 45 64.71 26.48 -40.84
N GLN A 46 63.63 27.14 -41.28
CA GLN A 46 62.27 26.65 -41.09
C GLN A 46 61.92 25.58 -42.13
N PRO A 47 61.43 24.39 -41.73
CA PRO A 47 60.91 23.41 -42.66
C PRO A 47 59.65 23.94 -43.36
N THR A 48 59.38 23.43 -44.57
CA THR A 48 58.28 23.91 -45.44
C THR A 48 56.93 23.94 -44.73
N LYS A 49 56.62 22.94 -43.88
CA LYS A 49 55.37 22.85 -43.13
C LYS A 49 55.15 24.01 -42.15
N GLU A 50 56.20 24.47 -41.47
CA GLU A 50 56.12 25.58 -40.51
C GLU A 50 55.97 26.94 -41.22
N ARG A 51 56.51 27.05 -42.44
CA ARG A 51 56.48 28.28 -43.24
C ARG A 51 55.12 28.55 -43.89
N VAL A 52 54.40 27.49 -44.30
CA VAL A 52 53.20 27.60 -45.15
C VAL A 52 51.91 27.10 -44.52
N VAL A 53 51.97 26.40 -43.37
CA VAL A 53 50.79 25.87 -42.67
C VAL A 53 50.73 26.43 -41.26
N HIS A 54 49.55 26.89 -40.84
CA HIS A 54 49.34 27.50 -39.52
C HIS A 54 49.54 26.55 -38.33
N GLN A 55 49.60 25.23 -38.56
CA GLN A 55 49.56 24.24 -37.49
C GLN A 55 50.21 22.92 -37.93
N ALA A 56 51.53 22.90 -38.02
CA ALA A 56 52.23 21.62 -37.99
C ALA A 56 52.21 21.14 -36.52
N LEU A 57 51.21 20.32 -36.15
CA LEU A 57 51.26 19.63 -34.86
C LEU A 57 52.55 18.79 -34.81
N PRO A 58 53.35 18.88 -33.74
CA PRO A 58 54.54 18.07 -33.59
C PRO A 58 54.20 16.58 -33.65
N ASP A 59 55.07 15.76 -34.26
CA ASP A 59 54.94 14.31 -34.23
C ASP A 59 54.98 13.83 -32.75
N GLY A 60 53.87 13.31 -32.26
CA GLY A 60 53.70 12.89 -30.86
C GLY A 60 52.95 13.87 -29.95
N HIS A 61 52.48 15.02 -30.45
CA HIS A 61 51.54 15.85 -29.70
C HIS A 61 50.22 15.09 -29.51
N PRO A 62 49.59 15.09 -28.32
CA PRO A 62 48.20 14.66 -28.15
C PRO A 62 47.33 15.69 -28.87
N GLY A 63 47.31 15.64 -30.20
CA GLY A 63 46.48 16.50 -31.03
C GLY A 63 45.01 16.35 -30.66
N LEU A 64 44.19 17.23 -31.21
CA LEU A 64 42.73 17.17 -31.15
C LEU A 64 42.21 15.96 -31.96
N TRP A 65 42.58 14.75 -31.55
CA TRP A 65 42.22 13.48 -32.17
C TRP A 65 40.93 12.88 -31.59
N GLY A 66 40.18 13.66 -30.81
CA GLY A 66 38.87 13.28 -30.29
C GLY A 66 37.83 13.22 -31.41
N THR A 67 37.07 12.13 -31.46
CA THR A 67 35.80 12.15 -32.19
C THR A 67 34.75 12.82 -31.31
N THR A 68 33.74 13.45 -31.91
CA THR A 68 32.61 14.02 -31.17
C THR A 68 31.91 12.98 -30.28
N LYS A 69 31.92 11.71 -30.69
CA LYS A 69 31.44 10.60 -29.86
C LYS A 69 32.28 10.40 -28.59
N ASN A 70 33.61 10.37 -28.72
CA ASN A 70 34.50 10.23 -27.56
C ASN A 70 34.34 11.39 -26.58
N GLU A 71 34.15 12.61 -27.08
CA GLU A 71 33.92 13.80 -26.25
C GLU A 71 32.59 13.72 -25.50
N ILE A 72 31.51 13.28 -26.15
CA ILE A 72 30.21 13.09 -25.52
C ILE A 72 30.27 11.98 -24.48
N ASP A 73 30.87 10.83 -24.80
CA ASP A 73 31.01 9.69 -23.89
C ASP A 73 31.85 10.10 -22.66
N GLN A 74 32.95 10.84 -22.86
CA GLN A 74 33.78 11.37 -21.78
C GLN A 74 33.02 12.41 -20.94
N HIS A 75 32.21 13.26 -21.57
CA HIS A 75 31.38 14.24 -20.86
C HIS A 75 30.27 13.56 -20.04
N MET A 76 29.63 12.51 -20.56
CA MET A 76 28.62 11.74 -19.83
C MET A 76 29.22 10.99 -18.63
N LEU A 77 30.47 10.54 -18.74
CA LEU A 77 31.18 9.88 -17.65
C LEU A 77 31.72 10.86 -16.60
N SER A 78 32.15 12.05 -17.03
CA SER A 78 32.72 13.07 -16.13
C SER A 78 31.67 13.95 -15.44
N SER A 79 30.49 14.11 -16.04
CA SER A 79 29.38 14.88 -15.48
C SER A 79 28.30 13.95 -14.95
N PRO A 80 28.27 13.62 -13.64
CA PRO A 80 27.23 12.76 -13.10
C PRO A 80 25.85 13.43 -13.25
N PRO A 81 24.78 12.64 -13.42
CA PRO A 81 23.43 13.19 -13.47
C PRO A 81 23.10 13.90 -12.15
N PRO A 82 22.20 14.91 -12.17
CA PRO A 82 21.80 15.61 -10.95
C PRO A 82 21.23 14.62 -9.94
N ALA A 83 21.77 14.65 -8.71
CA ALA A 83 21.32 13.79 -7.64
C ALA A 83 19.85 14.09 -7.27
N LYS A 84 19.11 13.06 -6.87
CA LYS A 84 17.76 13.24 -6.30
C LYS A 84 17.88 13.85 -4.90
N ILE A 85 17.76 15.17 -4.81
CA ILE A 85 17.83 15.90 -3.54
C ILE A 85 16.46 15.84 -2.86
N LYS A 86 16.39 15.20 -1.68
CA LYS A 86 15.25 15.30 -0.76
C LYS A 86 15.58 16.34 0.30
N LYS A 87 14.64 17.24 0.61
CA LYS A 87 14.82 18.21 1.69
C LYS A 87 14.90 17.47 3.03
N PRO A 88 15.82 17.84 3.94
CA PRO A 88 15.83 17.30 5.29
C PRO A 88 14.48 17.58 5.96
N SER A 89 13.91 16.56 6.59
CA SER A 89 12.65 16.65 7.33
C SER A 89 12.83 16.00 8.70
N MET A 90 12.32 16.66 9.75
CA MET A 90 12.23 16.07 11.09
C MET A 90 11.19 14.94 11.15
N TYR A 91 10.18 15.03 10.29
CA TYR A 91 9.09 14.07 10.22
C TYR A 91 9.29 13.12 9.03
N THR A 92 9.19 11.83 9.31
CA THR A 92 9.26 10.73 8.34
C THR A 92 7.91 10.03 8.30
N ASP A 93 7.60 9.34 7.21
CA ASP A 93 6.33 8.63 7.07
C ASP A 93 6.08 7.63 8.20
N GLY A 94 7.15 7.06 8.77
CA GLY A 94 7.05 6.14 9.92
C GLY A 94 6.82 6.83 11.27
N ASN A 95 7.36 8.04 11.49
CA ASN A 95 7.23 8.73 12.79
C ASN A 95 6.06 9.72 12.83
N LEU A 96 5.53 10.12 11.68
CA LEU A 96 4.51 11.17 11.57
C LEU A 96 3.20 10.78 12.27
N PRO A 97 2.63 9.57 12.11
CA PRO A 97 1.38 9.21 12.78
C PRO A 97 1.52 9.23 14.31
N ASP A 98 2.59 8.65 14.84
CA ASP A 98 2.84 8.59 16.28
C ASP A 98 3.06 9.99 16.87
N ARG A 99 3.81 10.85 16.16
CA ARG A 99 4.04 12.24 16.60
C ARG A 99 2.76 13.06 16.57
N MET A 100 1.95 12.93 15.52
CA MET A 100 0.65 13.61 15.43
C MET A 100 -0.29 13.15 16.55
N ASN A 101 -0.33 11.85 16.85
CA ASN A 101 -1.14 11.31 17.95
C ASN A 101 -0.63 11.76 19.33
N THR A 102 0.68 11.90 19.50
CA THR A 102 1.29 12.32 20.77
C THR A 102 1.02 13.80 21.07
N TYR A 103 1.15 14.67 20.06
CA TYR A 103 0.87 16.10 20.24
C TYR A 103 -0.62 16.41 20.28
N GLY A 104 -1.44 15.64 19.57
CA GLY A 104 -2.87 15.89 19.42
C GLY A 104 -3.16 17.23 18.75
N LEU A 105 -4.39 17.71 18.92
CA LEU A 105 -4.80 19.05 18.48
C LEU A 105 -4.82 19.97 19.69
N ALA A 106 -3.99 21.01 19.69
CA ALA A 106 -3.95 21.97 20.80
C ALA A 106 -5.22 22.84 20.84
N ASP A 107 -5.68 23.17 22.04
CA ASP A 107 -6.92 23.94 22.26
C ASP A 107 -6.91 25.31 21.58
N SER A 108 -5.75 25.96 21.56
CA SER A 108 -5.56 27.29 20.95
C SER A 108 -5.76 27.30 19.43
N ILE A 109 -5.56 26.16 18.77
CA ILE A 109 -5.65 26.02 17.32
C ILE A 109 -6.83 25.16 16.86
N HIS A 110 -7.61 24.63 17.81
CA HIS A 110 -8.65 23.63 17.57
C HIS A 110 -9.65 24.03 16.49
N TYR A 111 -10.05 25.31 16.46
CA TYR A 111 -11.01 25.84 15.50
C TYR A 111 -10.36 26.65 14.35
N THR A 112 -9.05 26.90 14.40
CA THR A 112 -8.35 27.76 13.43
C THR A 112 -7.50 26.97 12.45
N THR A 113 -7.08 25.73 12.78
CA THR A 113 -6.30 24.88 11.87
C THR A 113 -7.07 24.40 10.64
N GLY A 114 -8.41 24.48 10.67
CA GLY A 114 -9.26 23.90 9.62
C GLY A 114 -9.15 22.36 9.56
N PRO A 115 -9.53 21.75 8.43
CA PRO A 115 -9.45 20.31 8.22
C PRO A 115 -8.01 19.81 8.39
N ASN A 116 -7.83 18.76 9.18
CA ASN A 116 -6.52 18.19 9.46
C ASN A 116 -6.52 16.67 9.20
N PRO A 117 -5.37 16.07 8.85
CA PRO A 117 -5.30 14.65 8.50
C PRO A 117 -5.68 13.72 9.67
N VAL A 118 -5.55 14.20 10.91
CA VAL A 118 -5.97 13.46 12.10
C VAL A 118 -7.50 13.34 12.15
N THR A 119 -8.22 14.41 11.82
CA THR A 119 -9.69 14.42 11.75
C THR A 119 -10.22 13.57 10.61
N GLU A 120 -9.54 13.55 9.46
CA GLU A 120 -9.90 12.67 8.34
C GLU A 120 -9.67 11.20 8.69
N ALA A 121 -8.53 10.87 9.31
CA ALA A 121 -8.24 9.51 9.77
C ALA A 121 -9.19 9.05 10.90
N ALA A 122 -9.67 9.98 11.73
CA ALA A 122 -10.57 9.69 12.84
C ALA A 122 -12.04 9.55 12.42
N GLN A 123 -12.43 9.99 11.22
CA GLN A 123 -13.80 9.84 10.73
C GLN A 123 -13.95 8.48 10.02
N PRO A 124 -14.57 7.47 10.66
CA PRO A 124 -14.84 6.22 9.98
C PRO A 124 -15.82 6.48 8.84
N ALA A 125 -15.53 5.87 7.68
CA ALA A 125 -16.47 5.90 6.57
C ALA A 125 -17.81 5.27 6.99
N PRO A 126 -18.96 5.91 6.71
CA PRO A 126 -20.26 5.36 7.05
C PRO A 126 -20.49 4.04 6.31
N ARG A 127 -20.96 3.02 7.04
CA ARG A 127 -21.32 1.72 6.46
C ARG A 127 -22.81 1.67 6.19
N TYR A 128 -23.20 1.88 4.93
CA TYR A 128 -24.59 1.75 4.49
C TYR A 128 -24.91 0.29 4.14
N MET A 129 -25.03 -0.56 5.16
CA MET A 129 -25.22 -2.02 5.01
C MET A 129 -26.64 -2.51 5.35
N THR A 130 -27.59 -1.60 5.56
CA THR A 130 -28.98 -1.95 5.85
C THR A 130 -29.77 -2.10 4.56
N THR A 131 -30.32 -3.28 4.32
CA THR A 131 -31.25 -3.49 3.19
C THR A 131 -32.61 -2.90 3.51
N THR A 132 -33.36 -2.52 2.48
CA THR A 132 -34.71 -1.96 2.64
C THR A 132 -35.66 -2.93 3.34
N ASN A 133 -35.57 -4.23 3.06
CA ASN A 133 -36.39 -5.25 3.75
C ASN A 133 -36.09 -5.28 5.25
N LYS A 134 -34.81 -5.23 5.64
CA LYS A 134 -34.42 -5.22 7.05
C LYS A 134 -34.91 -3.93 7.73
N GLU A 135 -34.75 -2.78 7.07
CA GLU A 135 -35.19 -1.50 7.61
C GLU A 135 -36.72 -1.43 7.80
N LEU A 136 -37.50 -1.91 6.82
CA LEU A 136 -38.96 -1.81 6.82
C LEU A 136 -39.66 -2.86 7.67
N PHE A 137 -39.12 -4.07 7.79
CA PHE A 137 -39.81 -5.19 8.45
C PHE A 137 -39.23 -5.56 9.82
N GLU A 138 -38.00 -5.14 10.14
CA GLU A 138 -37.40 -5.38 11.45
C GLU A 138 -37.25 -4.08 12.25
N ILE A 139 -36.51 -3.11 11.70
CA ILE A 139 -36.11 -1.90 12.45
C ILE A 139 -37.32 -1.00 12.73
N LYS A 140 -38.00 -0.52 11.68
CA LYS A 140 -39.15 0.41 11.84
C LYS A 140 -40.31 -0.18 12.64
N PRO A 141 -40.73 -1.44 12.44
CA PRO A 141 -41.79 -2.02 13.25
C PRO A 141 -41.41 -2.16 14.72
N GLN A 142 -40.15 -2.53 15.03
CA GLN A 142 -39.68 -2.58 16.43
C GLN A 142 -39.67 -1.20 17.09
N GLU A 143 -39.21 -0.16 16.38
CA GLU A 143 -39.26 1.23 16.85
C GLU A 143 -40.71 1.70 17.06
N ALA A 144 -41.64 1.32 16.19
CA ALA A 144 -43.06 1.64 16.30
C ALA A 144 -43.72 0.96 17.51
N ILE A 145 -43.43 -0.32 17.75
CA ILE A 145 -43.91 -1.06 18.93
C ILE A 145 -43.33 -0.48 20.22
N ALA A 146 -42.03 -0.14 20.22
CA ALA A 146 -41.37 0.42 21.40
C ALA A 146 -41.85 1.84 21.72
N SER A 147 -42.13 2.67 20.70
CA SER A 147 -42.62 4.04 20.89
C SER A 147 -44.10 4.10 21.28
N ASN A 148 -44.93 3.17 20.80
CA ASN A 148 -46.37 3.16 21.05
C ASN A 148 -46.86 1.75 21.43
N PRO A 149 -46.49 1.23 22.61
CA PRO A 149 -46.84 -0.14 23.01
C PRO A 149 -48.35 -0.36 23.11
N ASP A 150 -49.12 0.68 23.41
CA ASP A 150 -50.57 0.60 23.59
C ASP A 150 -51.33 0.35 22.28
N MET A 151 -50.83 0.86 21.14
CA MET A 151 -51.48 0.67 19.83
C MET A 151 -51.12 -0.64 19.14
N PHE A 152 -49.95 -1.21 19.45
CA PHE A 152 -49.45 -2.44 18.81
C PHE A 152 -49.65 -3.69 19.67
N GLN A 153 -50.64 -3.68 20.57
CA GLN A 153 -51.00 -4.86 21.34
C GLN A 153 -51.62 -5.91 20.42
N THR A 154 -51.10 -7.14 20.47
CA THR A 154 -51.71 -8.28 19.77
C THR A 154 -53.06 -8.58 20.40
N THR A 155 -54.13 -8.21 19.73
CA THR A 155 -55.50 -8.51 20.17
C THR A 155 -56.01 -9.73 19.41
N ASN A 156 -56.55 -10.70 20.15
CA ASN A 156 -57.32 -11.77 19.53
C ASN A 156 -58.64 -11.16 19.05
N SER A 157 -58.97 -11.39 17.78
CA SER A 157 -60.24 -10.94 17.23
C SER A 157 -61.40 -11.61 17.97
N SER A 158 -62.36 -10.81 18.44
CA SER A 158 -63.65 -11.28 18.97
C SER A 158 -64.51 -11.98 17.90
N HIS A 159 -64.12 -11.85 16.63
CA HIS A 159 -64.86 -12.35 15.47
C HIS A 159 -64.05 -13.39 14.67
N GLY A 160 -63.11 -14.08 15.33
CA GLY A 160 -62.41 -15.21 14.71
C GLY A 160 -63.40 -16.31 14.31
N LEU A 161 -63.35 -16.73 13.05
CA LEU A 161 -64.01 -17.96 12.60
C LEU A 161 -63.29 -19.15 13.25
N THR A 162 -63.75 -19.55 14.43
CA THR A 162 -63.23 -20.70 15.15
C THR A 162 -64.12 -21.90 14.85
N ASP A 163 -63.61 -22.82 14.05
CA ASP A 163 -64.35 -24.01 13.64
C ASP A 163 -64.23 -25.09 14.72
N ALA A 164 -64.94 -24.86 15.83
CA ALA A 164 -64.99 -25.81 16.95
C ALA A 164 -65.60 -27.16 16.53
N LEU A 165 -66.43 -27.17 15.49
CA LEU A 165 -67.11 -28.36 14.96
C LEU A 165 -66.17 -29.30 14.23
N THR A 166 -65.11 -28.81 13.57
CA THR A 166 -64.10 -29.70 12.97
C THR A 166 -63.11 -30.23 14.01
N LYS A 167 -62.79 -29.43 15.04
CA LYS A 167 -61.93 -29.87 16.16
C LYS A 167 -62.58 -30.99 16.98
N SER A 168 -63.91 -31.01 17.14
CA SER A 168 -64.62 -32.03 17.93
C SER A 168 -64.68 -33.42 17.28
N ILE A 169 -64.38 -33.54 15.97
CA ILE A 169 -64.48 -34.81 15.24
C ILE A 169 -63.47 -35.86 15.75
N ARG A 170 -62.29 -35.44 16.24
CA ARG A 170 -61.25 -36.33 16.84
C ARG A 170 -60.37 -35.63 17.90
N GLY A 171 -60.91 -34.66 18.64
CA GLY A 171 -60.08 -33.69 19.37
C GLY A 171 -59.98 -33.85 20.89
N GLU A 172 -60.62 -34.85 21.50
CA GLU A 172 -60.56 -34.98 22.96
C GLU A 172 -59.22 -35.58 23.38
N ALA A 173 -58.36 -34.76 23.98
CA ALA A 173 -57.11 -35.22 24.56
C ALA A 173 -57.42 -36.14 25.73
N SER A 174 -56.86 -37.35 25.72
CA SER A 174 -57.04 -38.29 26.81
C SER A 174 -56.19 -37.85 28.02
N ASP A 175 -56.79 -37.81 29.21
CA ASP A 175 -56.10 -37.56 30.48
C ASP A 175 -55.23 -38.75 30.94
N GLN A 176 -55.04 -39.75 30.08
CA GLN A 176 -54.22 -40.92 30.40
C GLN A 176 -52.73 -40.58 30.29
N SER A 177 -51.97 -40.93 31.34
CA SER A 177 -50.52 -40.89 31.28
C SER A 177 -50.03 -41.99 30.32
N ASN A 178 -49.43 -41.59 29.20
CA ASN A 178 -48.73 -42.53 28.35
C ASN A 178 -47.44 -42.99 29.05
N VAL A 179 -47.46 -44.23 29.55
CA VAL A 179 -46.27 -44.89 30.08
C VAL A 179 -45.44 -45.39 28.91
N VAL A 180 -44.18 -44.94 28.81
CA VAL A 180 -43.27 -45.36 27.75
C VAL A 180 -42.98 -46.86 27.90
N GLY A 181 -43.51 -47.66 26.99
CA GLY A 181 -43.22 -49.09 26.89
C GLY A 181 -41.97 -49.37 26.04
N GLY A 182 -41.27 -50.46 26.35
CA GLY A 182 -40.10 -50.92 25.59
C GLY A 182 -38.75 -50.69 26.29
N LYS A 183 -37.69 -51.23 25.68
CA LYS A 183 -36.29 -51.04 26.12
C LYS A 183 -35.74 -49.74 25.53
N GLY A 184 -35.07 -48.90 26.33
CA GLY A 184 -34.43 -47.68 25.81
C GLY A 184 -33.99 -46.68 26.87
N ALA A 185 -34.86 -46.41 27.86
CA ALA A 185 -34.48 -45.65 29.05
C ALA A 185 -33.95 -46.61 30.13
N ARG A 186 -32.73 -46.37 30.61
CA ARG A 186 -32.11 -47.18 31.67
C ARG A 186 -32.66 -46.76 33.03
N GLY A 187 -33.62 -47.54 33.52
CA GLY A 187 -34.31 -47.30 34.78
C GLY A 187 -33.55 -47.84 36.00
N GLU A 188 -34.12 -47.58 37.17
CA GLU A 188 -33.56 -47.90 38.50
C GLU A 188 -33.09 -49.36 38.62
N ILE A 189 -33.85 -50.32 38.10
CA ILE A 189 -33.51 -51.75 38.17
C ILE A 189 -32.21 -52.09 37.42
N THR A 190 -31.87 -51.34 36.36
CA THR A 190 -30.69 -51.64 35.52
C THR A 190 -29.46 -50.80 35.86
N ARG A 191 -29.59 -49.80 36.75
CA ARG A 191 -28.47 -48.98 37.19
C ARG A 191 -27.59 -49.75 38.16
N ARG A 192 -26.27 -49.70 37.96
CA ARG A 192 -25.30 -50.44 38.77
C ARG A 192 -23.98 -49.67 38.91
N PRO A 193 -23.17 -49.94 39.94
CA PRO A 193 -21.85 -49.34 40.07
C PRO A 193 -20.96 -49.64 38.85
N GLY A 194 -20.11 -48.68 38.47
CA GLY A 194 -19.07 -48.88 37.44
C GLY A 194 -19.55 -48.76 35.99
N GLU A 195 -20.64 -48.04 35.74
CA GLU A 195 -21.22 -47.91 34.41
C GLU A 195 -21.19 -46.46 33.89
N SER A 196 -21.00 -46.32 32.56
CA SER A 196 -20.99 -45.02 31.90
C SER A 196 -22.34 -44.30 32.08
N GLY A 197 -22.29 -43.11 32.68
CA GLY A 197 -23.46 -42.25 32.92
C GLY A 197 -24.02 -42.29 34.33
N ASN A 198 -23.51 -43.15 35.24
CA ASN A 198 -23.83 -43.06 36.65
C ASN A 198 -22.89 -42.08 37.37
N VAL A 199 -23.41 -41.38 38.38
CA VAL A 199 -22.73 -40.29 39.10
C VAL A 199 -21.77 -40.79 40.18
N TYR A 200 -20.81 -39.94 40.54
CA TYR A 200 -19.89 -40.16 41.65
C TYR A 200 -20.57 -39.96 43.01
N GLY A 201 -20.15 -40.72 44.02
CA GLY A 201 -20.59 -40.62 45.41
C GLY A 201 -20.45 -41.95 46.15
N VAL A 202 -20.79 -41.97 47.44
CA VAL A 202 -20.66 -43.16 48.29
C VAL A 202 -22.03 -43.77 48.55
N SER A 203 -22.20 -45.04 48.17
CA SER A 203 -23.36 -45.85 48.53
C SER A 203 -22.92 -47.28 48.90
N VAL A 204 -23.56 -47.85 49.91
CA VAL A 204 -23.29 -49.20 50.41
C VAL A 204 -24.25 -50.22 49.77
N PHE A 205 -25.43 -49.78 49.34
CA PHE A 205 -26.47 -50.64 48.78
C PHE A 205 -26.83 -50.23 47.34
N VAL A 206 -26.96 -51.22 46.45
CA VAL A 206 -27.16 -50.98 45.01
C VAL A 206 -28.53 -50.35 44.71
N ASP A 207 -29.54 -50.66 45.51
CA ASP A 207 -30.89 -50.09 45.41
C ASP A 207 -30.98 -48.63 45.85
N GLU A 208 -30.21 -48.22 46.86
CA GLU A 208 -30.00 -46.81 47.23
C GLU A 208 -29.27 -46.07 46.09
N TYR A 209 -28.17 -46.64 45.58
CA TYR A 209 -27.40 -46.04 44.47
C TYR A 209 -28.23 -45.88 43.18
N ALA A 210 -29.05 -46.86 42.84
CA ALA A 210 -29.85 -46.90 41.61
C ALA A 210 -30.87 -45.75 41.50
N LYS A 211 -31.24 -45.12 42.62
CA LYS A 211 -32.22 -44.03 42.68
C LYS A 211 -31.60 -42.64 42.57
N TRP A 212 -30.33 -42.53 42.17
CA TRP A 212 -29.66 -41.22 42.03
C TRP A 212 -30.43 -40.21 41.16
N GLY A 213 -31.14 -40.67 40.12
CA GLY A 213 -31.93 -39.79 39.25
C GLY A 213 -33.14 -39.14 39.93
N THR A 214 -33.63 -39.69 41.03
CA THR A 214 -34.66 -39.06 41.87
C THR A 214 -34.04 -38.28 43.02
N ALA A 215 -32.98 -38.79 43.65
CA ALA A 215 -32.28 -38.13 44.76
C ALA A 215 -31.57 -36.82 44.37
N LEU A 216 -30.97 -36.77 43.18
CA LEU A 216 -30.15 -35.63 42.71
C LEU A 216 -30.85 -34.78 41.65
N LYS A 217 -32.17 -34.91 41.52
CA LYS A 217 -32.95 -34.30 40.43
C LYS A 217 -32.71 -32.78 40.37
N GLY A 218 -32.07 -32.31 39.29
CA GLY A 218 -31.80 -30.89 39.03
C GLY A 218 -30.44 -30.37 39.52
N MET A 219 -29.60 -31.21 40.14
CA MET A 219 -28.26 -30.83 40.57
C MET A 219 -27.29 -30.74 39.37
N PRO A 220 -26.44 -29.72 39.27
CA PRO A 220 -25.43 -29.64 38.23
C PRO A 220 -24.39 -30.77 38.40
N LEU A 221 -24.00 -31.40 37.28
CA LEU A 221 -23.10 -32.55 37.27
C LEU A 221 -21.73 -32.24 37.90
N ASP A 222 -21.24 -31.01 37.76
CA ASP A 222 -19.95 -30.57 38.30
C ASP A 222 -19.89 -30.68 39.83
N GLU A 223 -21.03 -30.53 40.52
CA GLU A 223 -21.09 -30.70 41.97
C GLU A 223 -20.95 -32.16 42.40
N THR A 224 -21.39 -33.11 41.58
CA THR A 224 -21.15 -34.54 41.86
C THR A 224 -19.69 -34.93 41.69
N VAL A 225 -18.98 -34.24 40.78
CA VAL A 225 -17.55 -34.46 40.54
C VAL A 225 -16.68 -33.83 41.63
N SER A 226 -17.09 -32.68 42.18
CA SER A 226 -16.34 -32.04 43.28
C SER A 226 -16.48 -32.78 44.61
N LYS A 227 -17.56 -33.54 44.80
CA LYS A 227 -17.89 -34.24 46.04
C LYS A 227 -17.95 -35.77 45.86
N LYS A 228 -16.80 -36.37 45.55
CA LYS A 228 -16.72 -37.80 45.17
C LYS A 228 -16.91 -38.80 46.32
N GLN A 229 -16.63 -38.40 47.57
CA GLN A 229 -16.55 -39.30 48.73
C GLN A 229 -17.62 -39.00 49.79
N SER A 230 -18.82 -38.68 49.35
CA SER A 230 -19.85 -38.16 50.22
C SER A 230 -21.19 -38.78 49.92
N LYS A 231 -22.00 -38.89 50.97
CA LYS A 231 -23.31 -39.55 50.92
C LYS A 231 -24.37 -38.51 50.57
N TYR A 232 -24.88 -38.59 49.34
CA TYR A 232 -26.00 -37.78 48.85
C TYR A 232 -27.07 -38.62 48.13
N PHE A 233 -27.01 -39.94 48.31
CA PHE A 233 -28.01 -40.91 47.87
C PHE A 233 -28.85 -41.36 49.05
#